data_AF-A0ABD1U484-F1
#
_entry.id   AF-A0ABD1U484-F1
#
_cell.length_a   1.000
_cell.length_b   1.000
_cell.length_c   1.000
_cell.angle_alpha   90.00
_cell.angle_beta   90.00
_cell.angle_gamma   90.00
#
_symmetry.space_group_name_H-M   'P 1'
#
loop_
_entity.id
_entity.type
_entity.pdbx_description
1 polymer ?
#
loop_
_entity_poly.entity_id
_entity_poly.type
_entity_poly.pdbx_seq_one_letter_code
_entity_poly.pdbx_strand_id
1 'polypeptide(L)'
;MKKSFNMQKESIKEKTKKLSEICDVKACAVIVRADGTVETWPENRNDVREVIQMYKNCDRKRKRPQELDRDSKANQELLRMIDAKLAQVKKRIQFLKSNDQGSNQDGAISK
;
A
#
# COMPACT_ATOMS: atom_id res chain seq x y z
N MET A 1 19.18 -15.07 7.62
CA MET A 1 18.25 -14.00 7.17
C MET A 1 18.92 -12.80 6.44
N LYS A 2 20.22 -12.82 6.07
CA LYS A 2 20.91 -11.68 5.40
C LYS A 2 20.87 -11.69 3.85
N LYS A 3 20.58 -12.85 3.24
CA LYS A 3 20.62 -13.03 1.77
C LYS A 3 19.57 -12.17 1.04
N SER A 4 18.38 -12.00 1.62
CA SER A 4 17.27 -11.24 1.01
C SER A 4 17.57 -9.73 0.91
N PHE A 5 18.11 -9.11 1.97
CA PHE A 5 18.42 -7.68 1.95
C PHE A 5 19.46 -7.33 0.88
N ASN A 6 20.57 -8.08 0.80
CA ASN A 6 21.60 -7.80 -0.18
C ASN A 6 21.06 -7.93 -1.61
N MET A 7 20.27 -8.96 -1.91
CA MET A 7 19.64 -9.09 -3.24
C MET A 7 18.68 -7.94 -3.53
N GLN A 8 17.86 -7.54 -2.56
CA GLN A 8 16.91 -6.44 -2.74
C GLN A 8 17.63 -5.11 -2.96
N LYS A 9 18.68 -4.85 -2.18
CA LYS A 9 19.53 -3.67 -2.28
C LYS A 9 20.17 -3.55 -3.66
N GLU A 10 20.81 -4.61 -4.16
CA GLU A 10 21.39 -4.62 -5.50
C GLU A 10 20.30 -4.45 -6.58
N SER A 11 19.14 -5.09 -6.40
CA SER A 11 18.01 -4.92 -7.33
C SER A 11 17.49 -3.48 -7.39
N ILE A 12 17.43 -2.79 -6.24
CA ILE A 12 17.04 -1.37 -6.19
C ILE A 12 18.05 -0.51 -6.95
N LYS A 13 19.36 -0.68 -6.68
CA LYS A 13 20.41 0.07 -7.39
C LYS A 13 20.34 -0.15 -8.89
N GLU A 14 20.20 -1.39 -9.33
CA GLU A 14 20.10 -1.75 -10.76
C GLU A 14 18.86 -1.15 -11.42
N LYS A 15 17.71 -1.17 -10.74
CA LYS A 15 16.48 -0.55 -11.27
C LYS A 15 16.59 0.98 -11.34
N THR A 16 17.20 1.61 -10.32
CA THR A 16 17.43 3.05 -10.33
C THR A 16 18.39 3.46 -11.44
N LYS A 17 19.44 2.67 -11.68
CA LYS A 17 20.37 2.85 -12.79
C LYS A 17 19.65 2.78 -14.13
N LYS A 18 18.93 1.70 -14.38
CA LYS A 18 18.14 1.54 -15.61
C LYS A 18 17.12 2.65 -15.81
N LEU A 19 16.44 3.07 -14.74
CA LEU A 19 15.51 4.20 -14.80
C LEU A 19 16.22 5.47 -15.24
N SER A 20 17.39 5.75 -14.66
CA SER A 20 18.18 6.95 -14.97
C SER A 20 18.65 6.94 -16.42
N GLU A 21 19.16 5.80 -16.90
CA GLU A 21 19.71 5.64 -18.26
C GLU A 21 18.62 5.62 -19.34
N ILE A 22 17.54 4.85 -19.15
CA ILE A 22 16.49 4.66 -20.16
C ILE A 22 15.61 5.90 -20.29
N CYS A 23 15.28 6.54 -19.18
CA CYS A 23 14.38 7.68 -19.18
C CYS A 23 15.12 9.03 -19.21
N ASP A 24 16.45 9.02 -19.23
CA ASP A 24 17.31 10.22 -19.12
C ASP A 24 16.90 11.13 -17.95
N VAL A 25 16.59 10.50 -16.80
CA VAL A 25 16.21 11.21 -15.58
C VAL A 25 17.34 11.17 -14.57
N LYS A 26 17.58 12.29 -13.89
CA LYS A 26 18.50 12.33 -12.75
C LYS A 26 17.85 11.64 -11.56
N ALA A 27 18.35 10.46 -11.20
CA ALA A 27 17.84 9.64 -10.11
C ALA A 27 18.98 9.16 -9.21
N CYS A 28 18.70 8.97 -7.93
CA CYS A 28 19.62 8.36 -6.97
C CYS A 28 18.87 7.46 -5.99
N ALA A 29 19.52 6.41 -5.52
CA ALA A 29 19.04 5.56 -4.43
C ALA A 29 19.87 5.83 -3.17
N VAL A 30 19.19 6.02 -2.03
CA VAL A 30 19.81 6.14 -0.71
C VAL A 30 19.23 5.04 0.16
N ILE A 31 20.06 4.08 0.56
CA ILE A 31 19.66 2.89 1.30
C ILE A 31 20.33 2.94 2.67
N VAL A 32 19.51 3.12 3.71
CA VAL A 32 19.96 3.15 5.09
C VAL A 32 19.76 1.77 5.70
N ARG A 33 20.82 1.18 6.23
CA ARG A 33 20.76 -0.08 6.97
C ARG A 33 20.35 0.17 8.42
N ALA A 34 19.95 -0.90 9.11
CA ALA A 34 19.57 -0.85 10.53
C ALA A 34 20.74 -0.45 11.46
N ASP A 35 21.98 -0.64 11.03
CA ASP A 35 23.20 -0.20 11.73
C ASP A 35 23.50 1.30 11.49
N GLY A 36 22.68 2.00 10.72
CA GLY A 36 22.91 3.40 10.33
C GLY A 36 23.86 3.58 9.14
N THR A 37 24.42 2.49 8.60
CA THR A 37 25.28 2.57 7.42
C THR A 37 24.45 2.97 6.20
N VAL A 38 24.94 3.99 5.47
CA VAL A 38 24.30 4.48 4.25
C VAL A 38 25.05 3.95 3.04
N GLU A 39 24.32 3.27 2.16
CA GLU A 39 24.76 2.96 0.81
C GLU A 39 23.99 3.78 -0.21
N THR A 40 24.66 4.17 -1.28
CA THR A 40 24.04 4.95 -2.35
C THR A 40 24.26 4.33 -3.72
N TRP A 41 23.40 4.73 -4.66
CA TRP A 41 23.71 4.71 -6.08
C TRP A 41 23.33 6.09 -6.66
N PRO A 42 24.21 6.76 -7.42
CA PRO A 42 25.60 6.38 -7.70
C PRO A 42 26.49 6.27 -6.44
N GLU A 43 27.62 5.59 -6.55
CA GLU A 43 28.59 5.43 -5.46
C GLU A 43 29.29 6.76 -5.11
N ASN A 44 29.42 7.64 -6.11
CA ASN A 44 29.97 8.97 -5.92
C ASN A 44 28.99 9.86 -5.15
N ARG A 45 29.44 10.33 -3.99
CA ARG A 45 28.66 11.19 -3.09
C ARG A 45 28.32 12.56 -3.69
N ASN A 46 29.15 13.08 -4.59
CA ASN A 46 28.89 14.37 -5.22
C ASN A 46 27.70 14.29 -6.17
N ASP A 47 27.64 13.23 -6.98
CA ASP A 47 26.54 13.00 -7.93
C ASP A 47 25.22 12.79 -7.17
N VAL A 48 25.24 12.01 -6.09
CA VAL A 48 24.07 11.85 -5.21
C VAL A 48 23.65 13.18 -4.58
N ARG A 49 24.61 14.00 -4.13
CA ARG A 49 24.33 15.31 -3.54
C ARG A 49 23.67 16.25 -4.54
N GLU A 50 24.11 16.26 -5.79
CA GLU A 50 23.51 17.07 -6.86
C GLU A 50 22.03 16.69 -7.07
N VAL A 51 21.73 15.39 -7.19
CA VAL A 51 20.35 14.92 -7.36
C VAL A 51 19.48 15.29 -6.14
N ILE A 52 20.00 15.14 -4.92
CA ILE A 52 19.30 15.54 -3.69
C ILE A 52 19.05 17.05 -3.64
N GLN A 53 20.03 17.86 -4.04
CA GLN A 53 19.87 19.32 -4.10
C GLN A 53 18.82 19.71 -5.13
N MET A 54 18.84 19.09 -6.32
CA MET A 54 17.83 19.29 -7.35
C MET A 54 16.43 18.95 -6.82
N TYR A 55 16.28 17.82 -6.12
CA TYR A 55 15.02 17.44 -5.49
C TYR A 55 14.54 18.47 -4.45
N LYS A 56 15.41 18.90 -3.53
CA LYS A 56 15.10 19.91 -2.50
C LYS A 56 14.64 21.24 -3.10
N ASN A 57 15.25 21.64 -4.22
CA ASN A 57 14.89 22.88 -4.91
C ASN A 57 13.52 22.77 -5.60
N CYS A 58 13.12 21.57 -6.05
CA CYS A 58 11.81 21.28 -6.63
C CYS A 58 10.67 21.16 -5.59
N ASP A 59 10.98 20.75 -4.36
CA ASP A 59 10.01 20.45 -3.29
C ASP A 59 9.18 21.68 -2.83
N ARG A 60 9.58 22.91 -3.19
CA ARG A 60 8.76 24.11 -2.95
C ARG A 60 7.39 24.10 -3.65
N LYS A 61 7.18 23.26 -4.68
CA LYS A 61 5.96 23.27 -5.50
C LYS A 61 5.17 21.97 -5.54
N ARG A 62 5.65 20.87 -4.95
CA ARG A 62 4.97 19.56 -5.04
C ARG A 62 4.76 18.98 -3.66
N LYS A 63 3.49 18.76 -3.28
CA LYS A 63 3.15 18.00 -2.07
C LYS A 63 3.84 16.64 -2.15
N ARG A 64 4.68 16.32 -1.15
CA ARG A 64 5.27 14.99 -0.99
C ARG A 64 4.16 13.94 -1.15
N PRO A 65 4.34 12.93 -2.02
CA PRO A 65 3.68 11.66 -1.78
C PRO A 65 4.25 11.18 -0.45
N GLN A 66 3.55 11.48 0.65
CA GLN A 66 3.63 10.65 1.86
C GLN A 66 3.53 9.22 1.37
N GLU A 67 4.44 8.37 1.85
CA GLU A 67 4.62 6.96 1.47
C GLU A 67 3.41 6.47 0.69
N LEU A 68 3.56 6.23 -0.62
CA LEU A 68 2.47 5.65 -1.40
C LEU A 68 2.11 4.36 -0.68
N ASP A 69 1.05 4.47 0.10
CA ASP A 69 0.59 3.53 1.09
C ASP A 69 0.02 2.37 0.28
N ARG A 70 0.93 1.51 -0.19
CA ARG A 70 0.59 0.29 -0.92
C ARG A 70 -0.33 -0.55 -0.05
N ASP A 71 -0.11 -0.48 1.26
CA ASP A 71 -0.97 -1.05 2.27
C ASP A 71 -2.33 -0.35 2.28
N SER A 72 -2.43 0.98 2.16
CA SER A 72 -3.72 1.69 2.02
C SER A 72 -4.54 1.20 0.84
N LYS A 73 -3.96 0.96 -0.34
CA LYS A 73 -4.73 0.44 -1.48
C LYS A 73 -5.25 -0.99 -1.23
N ALA A 74 -4.40 -1.87 -0.70
CA ALA A 74 -4.81 -3.23 -0.35
C ALA A 74 -5.85 -3.24 0.78
N ASN A 75 -5.67 -2.39 1.79
CA ASN A 75 -6.58 -2.21 2.92
C ASN A 75 -7.91 -1.59 2.48
N GLN A 76 -7.90 -0.67 1.51
CA GLN A 76 -9.11 -0.07 0.96
C GLN A 76 -9.96 -1.08 0.20
N GLU A 77 -9.32 -2.00 -0.53
CA GLU A 77 -10.03 -3.11 -1.19
C GLU A 77 -10.60 -4.10 -0.16
N LEU A 78 -9.82 -4.47 0.86
CA LEU A 78 -10.28 -5.33 1.94
C LEU A 78 -11.48 -4.72 2.68
N LEU A 79 -11.44 -3.41 2.98
CA LEU A 79 -12.54 -2.69 3.62
C LEU A 79 -13.82 -2.74 2.76
N ARG A 80 -13.70 -2.55 1.44
CA ARG A 80 -14.83 -2.67 0.50
C ARG A 80 -15.45 -4.07 0.51
N MET A 81 -14.61 -5.11 0.52
CA MET A 81 -15.08 -6.50 0.60
C MET A 81 -15.82 -6.77 1.92
N ILE A 82 -15.32 -6.23 3.03
CA ILE A 82 -15.95 -6.34 4.35
C ILE A 82 -17.34 -5.66 4.33
N ASP A 83 -17.45 -4.45 3.81
CA ASP A 83 -18.71 -3.72 3.71
C ASP A 83 -19.74 -4.46 2.85
N ALA A 84 -19.31 -5.03 1.71
CA ALA A 84 -20.17 -5.81 0.84
C ALA A 84 -20.71 -7.08 1.54
N LYS A 85 -19.84 -7.80 2.27
CA LYS A 85 -20.25 -8.96 3.07
C LYS A 85 -21.21 -8.56 4.19
N LEU A 86 -20.94 -7.45 4.89
CA LEU A 86 -21.80 -6.94 5.95
C LEU A 86 -23.21 -6.62 5.42
N ALA A 87 -23.30 -6.02 4.22
CA ALA A 87 -24.58 -5.74 3.58
C ALA A 87 -25.38 -7.01 3.22
N GLN A 88 -24.71 -8.05 2.71
CA GLN A 88 -25.36 -9.35 2.46
C GLN A 88 -25.89 -9.99 3.74
N VAL A 89 -25.09 -9.98 4.81
CA VAL A 89 -25.49 -10.52 6.12
C VAL A 89 -26.69 -9.76 6.67
N LYS A 90 -26.69 -8.43 6.61
CA LYS A 90 -27.82 -7.59 7.04
C LYS A 90 -29.10 -7.93 6.27
N LYS A 91 -29.02 -8.09 4.95
CA LYS A 91 -30.17 -8.51 4.12
C LYS A 91 -30.69 -9.89 4.53
N ARG A 92 -29.79 -10.85 4.79
CA ARG A 92 -30.19 -12.20 5.21
C ARG A 92 -30.87 -12.21 6.58
N ILE A 93 -30.35 -11.44 7.53
CA ILE A 93 -30.96 -11.28 8.86
C ILE A 93 -32.36 -10.69 8.73
N GLN A 94 -32.54 -9.64 7.92
CA GLN A 94 -33.85 -9.03 7.69
C GLN A 94 -34.84 -10.02 7.08
N PHE A 95 -34.42 -10.76 6.04
CA PHE A 95 -35.24 -11.79 5.41
C PHE A 95 -35.69 -12.85 6.41
N LEU A 96 -34.78 -13.36 7.25
CA LEU A 96 -35.10 -14.36 8.26
C LEU A 96 -36.03 -13.80 9.35
N LYS A 97 -35.83 -12.56 9.80
CA LYS A 97 -36.72 -11.89 10.75
C LYS A 97 -38.14 -11.70 10.21
N SER A 98 -38.27 -11.40 8.92
CA SER A 98 -39.58 -11.30 8.26
C SER A 98 -40.27 -12.66 8.08
N ASN A 99 -39.51 -13.76 8.02
CA ASN A 99 -40.06 -15.11 7.86
C ASN A 99 -40.48 -15.76 9.19
N ASP A 100 -39.89 -15.34 10.32
CA ASP A 100 -40.20 -15.84 11.67
C ASP A 100 -41.56 -15.32 12.20
N GLN A 101 -42.05 -14.19 11.67
CA GLN A 101 -43.36 -13.63 12.04
C GLN A 101 -44.55 -14.29 11.30
N GLY A 102 -44.30 -15.21 10.36
CA GLY A 102 -45.32 -15.84 9.51
C GLY A 102 -45.90 -17.16 10.03
N SER A 103 -45.41 -17.72 11.15
CA SER A 103 -45.81 -19.05 11.64
C SER A 103 -46.29 -19.02 13.09
N ASN A 104 -47.27 -18.16 13.40
CA ASN A 104 -48.01 -18.26 14.65
C ASN A 104 -49.50 -17.89 14.49
N GLN A 105 -50.19 -18.55 13.56
CA GLN A 105 -51.63 -18.79 13.66
C GLN A 105 -51.90 -20.19 13.12
N ASP A 106 -52.03 -21.15 14.03
CA ASP A 106 -52.99 -22.25 13.97
C ASP A 106 -52.90 -23.02 15.29
N GLY A 107 -53.60 -22.47 16.27
CA GLY A 107 -53.69 -23.01 17.62
C GLY A 107 -54.89 -22.42 18.35
N ALA A 108 -56.10 -22.65 17.85
CA ALA A 108 -57.32 -22.45 18.63
C ALA A 108 -58.39 -23.47 18.23
N ILE A 109 -58.47 -24.51 19.06
CA ILE A 109 -59.52 -25.53 19.13
C ILE A 109 -60.86 -24.85 19.41
N SER A 110 -61.97 -25.34 18.84
CA SER A 110 -63.21 -25.39 19.63
C SER A 110 -64.07 -26.59 19.25
N LYS A 111 -64.56 -27.26 20.31
CA LYS A 111 -65.53 -28.35 20.33
C LYS A 111 -66.93 -27.88 19.94
#